data_AF-A0A165QKM5-F1
#
_entry.id   AF-A0A165QKM5-F1
#
_cell.length_a   1.000
_cell.length_b   1.000
_cell.length_c   1.000
_cell.angle_alpha   90.00
_cell.angle_beta   90.00
_cell.angle_gamma   90.00
#
_symmetry.space_group_name_H-M   'P 1'
#
loop_
_entity.id
_entity.type
_entity.pdbx_description
1 polymer ?
#
loop_
_entity_poly.entity_id
_entity_poly.type
_entity_poly.pdbx_seq_one_letter_code
_entity_poly.pdbx_strand_id
1 'polypeptide(L)'
;MESTVSETLQPEVGTREWYQHVVAPALKYPRLHDFQLELALAIQNGLDGAILASCGMGKSACFYVPVKAAILRHGEALMILVVPTKALSEDQAKSTNARGLRAVAINRDTM
;
A
#
# COMPACT_ATOMS: atom_id res chain seq x y z
N MET A 1 -3.68 -14.64 -42.25
CA MET A 1 -3.98 -15.69 -41.25
C MET A 1 -3.50 -15.14 -39.92
N GLU A 2 -4.40 -14.45 -39.23
CA GLU A 2 -4.14 -13.68 -38.00
C GLU A 2 -3.59 -14.58 -36.89
N SER A 3 -2.38 -14.26 -36.42
CA SER A 3 -1.85 -14.78 -35.17
C SER A 3 -2.37 -13.91 -34.03
N THR A 4 -3.14 -14.56 -33.18
CA THR A 4 -3.82 -14.13 -31.97
C THR A 4 -3.04 -13.10 -31.15
N VAL A 5 -3.63 -11.93 -30.94
CA VAL A 5 -3.24 -10.99 -29.89
C VAL A 5 -3.44 -11.72 -28.56
N SER A 6 -2.37 -11.96 -27.82
CA SER A 6 -2.44 -12.46 -26.44
C SER A 6 -3.10 -11.38 -25.58
N GLU A 7 -4.41 -11.51 -25.36
CA GLU A 7 -5.15 -10.71 -24.38
C GLU A 7 -4.47 -10.92 -23.03
N THR A 8 -3.74 -9.90 -22.58
CA THR A 8 -3.14 -9.93 -21.25
C THR A 8 -4.29 -9.74 -20.27
N LEU A 9 -4.86 -10.86 -19.78
CA LEU A 9 -5.91 -10.87 -18.78
C LEU A 9 -5.51 -9.96 -17.62
N GLN A 10 -6.22 -8.84 -17.47
CA GLN A 10 -6.00 -7.96 -16.33
C GLN A 10 -6.43 -8.71 -15.07
N PRO A 11 -5.60 -8.70 -14.01
CA PRO A 11 -5.94 -9.43 -12.80
C PRO A 11 -7.20 -8.83 -12.16
N GLU A 12 -8.07 -9.71 -11.67
CA GLU A 12 -9.33 -9.32 -11.03
C GLU A 12 -9.06 -8.46 -9.78
N VAL A 13 -9.78 -7.34 -9.66
CA VAL A 13 -9.59 -6.37 -8.58
C VAL A 13 -9.76 -7.02 -7.21
N GLY A 14 -8.80 -6.80 -6.33
CA GLY A 14 -8.83 -7.30 -4.96
C GLY A 14 -8.29 -8.72 -4.77
N THR A 15 -7.80 -9.37 -5.83
CA THR A 15 -7.05 -10.63 -5.77
C THR A 15 -5.57 -10.42 -5.43
N ARG A 16 -4.86 -11.49 -5.04
CA ARG A 16 -3.41 -11.45 -4.77
C ARG A 16 -2.63 -10.96 -5.99
N GLU A 17 -3.04 -11.42 -7.17
CA GLU A 17 -2.45 -11.09 -8.47
C GLU A 17 -2.63 -9.60 -8.76
N TRP A 18 -3.80 -9.04 -8.46
CA TRP A 18 -4.04 -7.60 -8.60
C TRP A 18 -3.16 -6.78 -7.65
N TYR A 19 -3.00 -7.21 -6.40
CA TYR A 19 -2.06 -6.54 -5.50
C TYR A 19 -0.61 -6.60 -6.02
N GLN A 20 -0.16 -7.75 -6.52
CA GLN A 20 1.21 -7.91 -7.00
C GLN A 20 1.49 -7.16 -8.31
N HIS A 21 0.55 -7.17 -9.25
CA HIS A 21 0.78 -6.68 -10.61
C HIS A 21 0.23 -5.27 -10.86
N VAL A 22 -0.67 -4.78 -10.01
CA VAL A 22 -1.27 -3.44 -10.16
C VAL A 22 -0.89 -2.54 -8.99
N VAL A 23 -1.14 -2.97 -7.74
CA VAL A 23 -0.94 -2.12 -6.57
C VAL A 23 0.55 -1.91 -6.25
N ALA A 24 1.35 -2.99 -6.26
CA ALA A 24 2.78 -2.91 -5.92
C ALA A 24 3.57 -2.00 -6.88
N PRO A 25 3.44 -2.13 -8.21
CA PRO A 25 4.14 -1.24 -9.14
C PRO A 25 3.68 0.22 -9.02
N ALA A 26 2.40 0.44 -8.75
CA ALA A 26 1.86 1.79 -8.51
C ALA A 26 2.45 2.46 -7.25
N LEU A 27 3.08 1.70 -6.36
CA LEU A 27 3.84 2.16 -5.19
C LEU A 27 5.36 2.04 -5.36
N LYS A 28 5.84 1.75 -6.58
CA LYS A 28 7.26 1.53 -6.90
C LYS A 28 7.87 0.36 -6.10
N TYR A 29 7.06 -0.64 -5.75
CA TYR A 29 7.56 -1.91 -5.22
C TYR A 29 7.70 -2.93 -6.34
N PRO A 30 8.83 -3.66 -6.42
CA PRO A 30 8.99 -4.71 -7.42
C PRO A 30 8.09 -5.91 -7.14
N ARG A 31 7.85 -6.20 -5.86
CA ARG A 31 6.98 -7.27 -5.37
C ARG A 31 6.63 -7.04 -3.89
N LEU A 32 5.47 -7.51 -3.46
CA LEU A 32 5.07 -7.58 -2.06
C LEU A 32 5.45 -8.94 -1.44
N HIS A 33 5.86 -8.91 -0.18
CA HIS A 33 6.01 -10.12 0.63
C HIS A 33 4.63 -10.66 1.03
N ASP A 34 4.55 -11.96 1.33
CA ASP A 34 3.27 -12.60 1.65
C ASP A 34 2.57 -11.98 2.85
N PHE A 35 3.30 -11.64 3.92
CA PHE A 35 2.72 -10.98 5.09
C PHE A 35 2.14 -9.58 4.79
N GLN A 36 2.66 -8.89 3.77
CA GLN A 36 2.14 -7.59 3.34
C GLN A 36 0.84 -7.77 2.55
N LEU A 37 0.80 -8.80 1.68
CA LEU A 37 -0.39 -9.17 0.92
C LEU A 37 -1.51 -9.64 1.84
N GLU A 38 -1.20 -10.53 2.79
CA GLU A 38 -2.19 -11.08 3.72
C GLU A 38 -2.84 -9.99 4.55
N LEU A 39 -2.06 -9.04 5.08
CA LEU A 39 -2.63 -7.90 5.78
C LEU A 39 -3.49 -7.02 4.86
N ALA A 40 -3.02 -6.75 3.64
CA ALA A 40 -3.77 -5.90 2.72
C ALA A 40 -5.13 -6.52 2.34
N LEU A 41 -5.16 -7.84 2.13
CA LEU A 41 -6.40 -8.58 1.87
C LEU A 41 -7.30 -8.63 3.10
N ALA A 42 -6.76 -8.77 4.30
CA ALA A 42 -7.53 -8.70 5.54
C ALA A 42 -8.20 -7.33 5.70
N ILE A 43 -7.42 -6.24 5.54
CA ILE A 43 -7.92 -4.86 5.62
C ILE A 43 -8.99 -4.60 4.54
N GLN A 44 -8.77 -5.08 3.31
CA GLN A 44 -9.74 -4.98 2.23
C GLN A 44 -11.09 -5.63 2.59
N ASN A 45 -11.06 -6.71 3.36
CA ASN A 45 -12.25 -7.43 3.81
C ASN A 45 -12.84 -6.87 5.12
N GLY A 46 -12.35 -5.71 5.58
CA GLY A 46 -12.83 -5.06 6.80
C GLY A 46 -12.36 -5.73 8.09
N LEU A 47 -11.24 -6.48 8.04
CA LEU A 47 -10.69 -7.18 9.18
C LEU A 47 -9.52 -6.39 9.80
N ASP A 48 -9.42 -6.47 11.12
CA ASP A 48 -8.25 -5.99 11.87
C ASP A 48 -7.10 -7.00 11.77
N GLY A 49 -5.86 -6.51 11.79
CA GLY A 49 -4.68 -7.36 11.70
C GLY A 49 -3.46 -6.78 12.43
N ALA A 50 -2.58 -7.67 12.87
CA ALA A 50 -1.31 -7.34 13.49
C ALA A 50 -0.16 -8.03 12.74
N ILE A 51 0.93 -7.30 12.52
CA ILE A 51 2.13 -7.82 11.86
C ILE A 51 3.29 -7.82 12.85
N LEU A 52 3.90 -8.99 13.02
CA LEU A 52 5.17 -9.15 13.71
C LEU A 52 6.25 -9.39 12.67
N ALA A 53 7.17 -8.43 12.52
CA ALA A 53 8.28 -8.55 11.59
C ALA A 53 9.49 -7.74 12.07
N SER A 54 10.69 -8.24 11.76
CA SER A 54 11.96 -7.61 12.13
C SER A 54 12.16 -6.24 11.46
N CYS A 55 13.05 -5.43 12.02
CA CYS A 55 13.49 -4.18 11.38
C CYS A 55 14.04 -4.47 9.98
N GLY A 56 13.81 -3.56 9.03
CA GLY A 56 14.27 -3.72 7.64
C GLY A 56 13.41 -4.63 6.75
N MET A 57 12.49 -5.45 7.30
CA MET A 57 11.64 -6.35 6.50
C MET A 57 10.57 -5.65 5.63
N GLY A 58 10.55 -4.33 5.58
CA GLY A 58 9.60 -3.58 4.75
C GLY A 58 8.18 -3.46 5.34
N LYS A 59 8.05 -3.47 6.67
CA LYS A 59 6.75 -3.29 7.37
C LYS A 59 5.96 -2.06 6.91
N SER A 60 6.62 -0.98 6.49
CA SER A 60 5.93 0.23 6.03
C SER A 60 5.03 -0.01 4.81
N ALA A 61 5.32 -1.02 3.98
CA ALA A 61 4.45 -1.40 2.87
C ALA A 61 3.05 -1.81 3.35
N CYS A 62 2.93 -2.36 4.56
CA CYS A 62 1.67 -2.73 5.19
C CYS A 62 0.74 -1.52 5.42
N PHE A 63 1.26 -0.30 5.40
CA PHE A 63 0.45 0.93 5.48
C PHE A 63 0.07 1.44 4.08
N TYR A 64 1.02 1.46 3.16
CA TYR A 64 0.85 2.05 1.83
C TYR A 64 0.00 1.21 0.89
N VAL A 65 0.14 -0.11 0.97
CA VAL A 65 -0.52 -1.04 0.04
C VAL A 65 -2.05 -1.00 0.20
N PRO A 66 -2.63 -1.09 1.41
CA PRO A 66 -4.08 -1.02 1.56
C PRO A 66 -4.66 0.32 1.11
N VAL A 67 -4.03 1.45 1.46
CA VAL A 67 -4.56 2.77 1.06
C VAL A 67 -4.47 2.98 -0.46
N LYS A 68 -3.40 2.51 -1.11
CA LYS A 68 -3.29 2.59 -2.58
C LYS A 68 -4.32 1.70 -3.26
N ALA A 69 -4.52 0.49 -2.76
CA ALA A 69 -5.55 -0.41 -3.28
C ALA A 69 -6.95 0.22 -3.16
N ALA A 70 -7.27 0.80 -2.00
CA ALA A 70 -8.54 1.50 -1.80
C ALA A 70 -8.71 2.67 -2.77
N ILE A 71 -7.69 3.51 -2.99
CA ILE A 71 -7.73 4.59 -3.98
C ILE A 71 -7.96 4.04 -5.40
N LEU A 72 -7.25 2.97 -5.80
CA LEU A 72 -7.39 2.39 -7.14
C LEU A 72 -8.77 1.76 -7.35
N ARG A 73 -9.38 1.21 -6.29
CA ARG A 73 -10.69 0.54 -6.36
C ARG A 73 -11.87 1.50 -6.23
N HIS A 74 -11.73 2.55 -5.41
CA HIS A 74 -12.84 3.42 -5.00
C HIS A 74 -12.67 4.89 -5.40
N GLY A 75 -11.53 5.25 -6.01
CA GLY A 75 -11.19 6.62 -6.41
C GLY A 75 -10.54 7.44 -5.30
N GLU A 76 -10.91 7.21 -4.04
CA GLU A 76 -10.35 7.89 -2.87
C GLU A 76 -10.23 6.98 -1.65
N ALA A 77 -9.30 7.33 -0.75
CA ALA A 77 -9.17 6.72 0.57
C ALA A 77 -8.41 7.66 1.51
N LEU A 78 -8.62 7.47 2.82
CA LEU A 78 -7.88 8.15 3.88
C LEU A 78 -7.28 7.12 4.83
N MET A 79 -6.02 7.31 5.21
CA MET A 79 -5.34 6.53 6.24
C MET A 79 -4.84 7.48 7.33
N ILE A 80 -5.08 7.11 8.59
CA ILE A 80 -4.47 7.78 9.75
C ILE A 80 -3.36 6.87 10.26
N LEU A 81 -2.11 7.30 10.13
CA LEU A 81 -0.94 6.60 10.64
C LEU A 81 -0.47 7.25 11.93
N VAL A 82 -0.62 6.53 13.04
CA VAL A 82 -0.17 7.00 14.36
C VAL A 82 1.24 6.46 14.62
N VAL A 83 2.17 7.36 14.91
CA VAL A 83 3.55 7.02 15.26
C VAL A 83 3.99 7.79 16.51
N PRO A 84 4.91 7.23 17.31
CA PRO A 84 5.19 7.76 18.65
C PRO A 84 5.98 9.07 18.67
N THR A 85 6.66 9.45 17.59
CA THR A 85 7.55 10.63 17.57
C THR A 85 7.23 11.58 16.41
N LYS A 86 7.42 12.88 16.64
CA LYS A 86 7.23 13.93 15.63
C LYS A 86 8.12 13.68 14.41
N ALA A 87 9.42 13.44 14.65
CA ALA A 87 10.38 13.13 13.58
C ALA A 87 9.94 11.92 12.74
N LEU A 88 9.44 10.85 13.38
CA LEU A 88 8.94 9.70 12.63
C LEU A 88 7.69 10.05 11.83
N SER A 89 6.79 10.90 12.34
CA SER A 89 5.60 11.34 11.58
C SER A 89 5.99 12.09 10.30
N GLU A 90 7.00 12.95 10.37
CA GLU A 90 7.54 13.67 9.22
C GLU A 90 8.24 12.74 8.23
N ASP A 91 9.02 11.79 8.73
CA ASP A 91 9.70 10.80 7.88
C ASP A 91 8.71 9.87 7.18
N GLN A 92 7.63 9.48 7.85
CA GLN A 92 6.55 8.71 7.22
C GLN A 92 5.83 9.56 6.16
N ALA A 93 5.55 10.84 6.42
CA ALA A 93 4.94 11.72 5.42
C ALA A 93 5.84 11.87 4.17
N LYS A 94 7.14 12.14 4.35
CA LYS A 94 8.13 12.21 3.25
C LYS A 94 8.19 10.89 2.48
N SER A 95 8.28 9.76 3.17
CA SER A 95 8.35 8.43 2.56
C SER A 95 7.09 8.10 1.76
N THR A 96 5.91 8.44 2.31
CA THR A 96 4.61 8.23 1.67
C THR A 96 4.50 9.07 0.39
N ASN A 97 4.90 10.34 0.44
CA ASN A 97 4.93 11.23 -0.72
C ASN A 97 5.88 10.71 -1.82
N ALA A 98 7.05 10.18 -1.46
CA ALA A 98 7.98 9.58 -2.42
C ALA A 98 7.39 8.36 -3.17
N ARG A 99 6.38 7.71 -2.59
CA ARG A 99 5.62 6.60 -3.21
C ARG A 99 4.42 7.05 -4.06
N GLY A 100 4.25 8.35 -4.28
CA GLY A 100 3.17 8.87 -5.13
C GLY A 100 1.80 8.89 -4.43
N LEU A 101 1.78 8.81 -3.10
CA LEU A 101 0.62 9.11 -2.27
C LEU A 101 0.71 10.57 -1.78
N ARG A 102 -0.39 11.10 -1.23
CA ARG A 102 -0.39 12.42 -0.57
C ARG A 102 -0.44 12.22 0.93
N ALA A 103 0.55 12.74 1.65
CA ALA A 103 0.61 12.67 3.10
C ALA A 103 1.12 13.97 3.72
N VAL A 104 0.58 14.27 4.90
CA VAL A 104 0.99 15.37 5.78
C VAL A 104 1.24 14.81 7.17
N ALA A 105 2.27 15.32 7.85
CA ALA A 105 2.50 15.01 9.25
C ALA A 105 1.71 16.00 10.11
N ILE A 106 0.98 15.50 11.11
CA ILE A 106 0.24 16.32 12.08
C ILE A 106 0.83 16.06 13.45
N ASN A 107 1.55 17.05 13.96
CA ASN A 107 2.09 17.08 15.31
C ASN A 107 2.25 18.55 15.74
N ARG A 108 2.64 18.79 17.00
CA ARG A 108 2.77 20.15 17.57
C ARG A 108 3.61 21.13 16.74
N ASP A 109 4.56 20.64 15.95
CA ASP A 109 5.50 21.49 15.21
C ASP A 109 5.07 21.71 13.75
N THR A 110 4.10 20.94 13.25
CA THR A 110 3.60 21.03 11.87
C THR A 110 2.19 21.63 11.76
N MET A 111 1.48 21.77 12.88
CA MET A 111 0.16 22.40 13.05
C MET A 111 0.06 23.01 14.44
#